data_AF-A0A950XMJ9-F1
#
_entry.id   AF-A0A950XMJ9-F1
#
_cell.length_a   1.000
_cell.length_b   1.000
_cell.length_c   1.000
_cell.angle_alpha   90.00
_cell.angle_beta   90.00
_cell.angle_gamma   90.00
#
_symmetry.space_group_name_H-M   'P 1'
#
loop_
_entity.id
_entity.type
_entity.pdbx_description
1 polymer ?
#
loop_
_entity_poly.entity_id
_entity_poly.type
_entity_poly.pdbx_seq_one_letter_code
_entity_poly.pdbx_strand_id
1 'polypeptide(L)' 'MTLRCPPHDIEVSFLYDDLSRLNEIRCRNQTVHHLAYDGLGRVVQEEDADGNLRHSSTRTPHAG' A
#
# COMPACT_ATOMS: atom_id res chain seq x y z
N MET A 1 -5.55 -7.82 0.10
CA MET A 1 -4.94 -6.91 -0.89
C MET A 1 -3.87 -7.67 -1.64
N THR A 2 -3.79 -7.59 -2.97
CA THR A 2 -2.71 -8.21 -3.73
C THR A 2 -1.99 -7.12 -4.48
N LEU A 3 -0.86 -6.65 -3.94
CA LEU A 3 0.04 -5.74 -4.66
C LEU A 3 0.75 -6.55 -5.76
N ARG A 4 0.65 -6.13 -7.01
CA ARG A 4 1.14 -6.89 -8.17
C ARG A 4 2.18 -6.08 -8.94
N CYS A 5 3.44 -6.51 -8.87
CA CYS A 5 4.46 -6.12 -9.83
C CYS A 5 4.27 -6.89 -11.15
N PRO A 6 4.52 -6.28 -12.32
CA PRO A 6 4.49 -6.98 -13.60
C PRO A 6 5.54 -8.11 -13.65
N PRO A 7 5.24 -9.26 -14.30
CA PRO A 7 6.02 -10.48 -14.12
C PRO A 7 7.38 -10.54 -14.84
N HIS A 8 7.83 -9.48 -15.52
CA HIS A 8 8.96 -9.58 -16.46
C HIS A 8 10.31 -9.07 -15.93
N ASP A 9 10.37 -8.49 -14.72
CA ASP A 9 11.63 -8.18 -14.06
C ASP A 9 11.40 -7.99 -12.55
N ILE A 10 11.40 -9.09 -11.81
CA ILE A 10 10.78 -9.22 -10.47
C ILE A 10 11.62 -8.69 -9.31
N GLU A 11 12.51 -7.74 -9.53
CA GLU A 11 13.18 -7.08 -8.41
C GLU A 11 12.16 -6.19 -7.69
N VAL A 12 11.93 -6.48 -6.41
CA VAL A 12 10.98 -5.76 -5.56
C VAL A 12 11.72 -5.24 -4.34
N SER A 13 11.64 -3.94 -4.10
CA SER A 13 12.13 -3.30 -2.89
C SER A 13 10.96 -2.92 -1.99
N PHE A 14 11.11 -3.20 -0.70
CA PHE A 14 10.13 -2.84 0.33
C PHE A 14 10.73 -1.74 1.20
N LEU A 15 10.01 -0.64 1.34
CA LEU A 15 10.38 0.41 2.28
C LEU A 15 9.43 0.34 3.47
N TYR A 16 10.01 0.62 4.64
CA TYR A 16 9.29 0.59 5.90
C TYR A 16 9.38 1.97 6.55
N ASP A 17 8.33 2.36 7.26
CA ASP A 17 8.36 3.54 8.13
C ASP A 17 9.11 3.26 9.45
N ASP A 18 9.25 4.29 10.28
CA ASP A 18 9.93 4.21 11.59
C ASP A 18 9.28 3.20 12.56
N LEU A 19 8.03 2.80 12.30
CA LEU A 19 7.28 1.80 13.05
C LEU A 19 7.41 0.40 12.43
N SER A 20 8.32 0.21 11.47
CA SER A 20 8.53 -1.05 10.73
C SER A 20 7.29 -1.51 9.95
N ARG A 21 6.43 -0.58 9.52
CA ARG A 21 5.26 -0.86 8.69
C ARG A 21 5.59 -0.58 7.23
N LEU A 22 5.08 -1.41 6.33
CA LEU A 22 5.34 -1.30 4.90
C LEU A 22 4.72 0.00 4.34
N ASN A 23 5.52 0.98 3.93
CA ASN A 23 5.01 2.23 3.38
C ASN A 23 5.00 2.24 1.84
N GLU A 24 5.84 1.42 1.22
CA GLU A 24 6.06 1.48 -0.22
C GLU A 24 6.58 0.15 -0.77
N ILE A 25 6.10 -0.21 -1.96
CA ILE A 25 6.64 -1.30 -2.78
C ILE A 25 7.13 -0.70 -4.09
N ARG A 26 8.42 -0.86 -4.39
CA ARG A 26 8.99 -0.50 -5.69
C ARG A 26 9.30 -1.74 -6.49
N CYS A 27 8.74 -1.84 -7.69
CA CYS A 27 9.10 -2.86 -8.67
C CYS A 27 10.21 -2.33 -9.60
N ARG A 28 10.99 -3.22 -10.20
CA ARG A 28 12.11 -2.86 -11.10
C ARG A 28 11.72 -2.00 -12.29
N ASN A 29 10.51 -2.17 -12.79
CA ASN A 29 9.95 -1.36 -13.88
C ASN A 29 9.53 0.05 -13.44
N GLN A 30 9.99 0.50 -12.27
CA GLN A 30 9.64 1.78 -11.65
C GLN A 30 8.17 1.92 -11.25
N THR A 31 7.40 0.84 -11.29
CA THR A 31 6.08 0.80 -10.66
C THR A 31 6.25 0.96 -9.15
N VAL A 32 5.55 1.92 -8.56
CA VAL A 32 5.55 2.18 -7.13
C VAL A 32 4.13 2.02 -6.59
N HIS A 33 4.00 1.35 -5.46
CA HIS A 33 2.76 1.32 -4.69
C HIS A 33 3.00 1.98 -3.33
N HIS A 34 2.07 2.82 -2.89
CA HIS A 34 2.17 3.50 -1.60
C HIS A 34 1.05 3.08 -0.66
N LEU A 35 1.37 2.97 0.63
CA LEU A 35 0.44 2.64 1.71
C LEU A 35 0.50 3.73 2.77
N ALA A 36 -0.67 4.29 3.12
CA ALA A 36 -0.79 5.22 4.23
C ALA A 36 -1.61 4.61 5.36
N TYR A 37 -1.17 4.88 6.59
CA TYR A 37 -1.77 4.33 7.81
C TYR A 37 -2.31 5.43 8.72
N ASP A 38 -3.37 5.14 9.46
CA ASP A 38 -3.77 5.97 10.59
C ASP A 38 -2.89 5.72 11.83
N GLY A 39 -3.15 6.51 12.89
CA GLY A 39 -2.45 6.38 14.17
C GLY A 39 -2.71 5.06 14.91
N LEU A 40 -3.67 4.24 14.45
CA LEU A 40 -3.95 2.91 14.98
C LEU A 40 -3.30 1.79 14.13
N GLY A 41 -2.57 2.16 13.06
CA GLY A 41 -1.90 1.21 12.17
C GLY A 41 -2.81 0.58 11.12
N ARG A 42 -3.99 1.15 10.86
CA ARG A 42 -4.89 0.69 9.80
C ARG A 42 -4.55 1.41 8.50
N VAL A 43 -4.53 0.69 7.37
CA VAL A 43 -4.40 1.32 6.05
C VAL A 43 -5.63 2.20 5.80
N VAL A 44 -5.41 3.46 5.45
CA VAL A 44 -6.46 4.44 5.09
C VAL A 44 -6.42 4.84 3.62
N GLN A 45 -5.28 4.59 2.95
CA GLN A 45 -5.09 4.89 1.54
C GLN A 45 -4.07 3.92 0.94
N GLU A 46 -4.35 3.47 -0.27
CA GLU A 46 -3.40 2.79 -1.14
C GLU A 46 -3.33 3.56 -2.47
N GLU A 47 -2.12 3.73 -2.99
CA GLU A 47 -1.87 4.22 -4.34
C GLU A 47 -1.27 3.09 -5.18
N ASP A 48 -1.95 2.75 -6.27
CA ASP A 48 -1.44 1.80 -7.26
C ASP A 48 -0.41 2.46 -8.20
N ALA A 49 0.34 1.61 -8.92
CA ALA A 49 1.32 1.95 -9.96
C ALA A 49 0.91 3.04 -10.97
N ASP A 50 -0.38 3.13 -11.22
CA ASP A 50 -1.01 4.00 -12.22
C ASP A 50 -1.47 5.35 -11.61
N GLY A 51 -1.17 5.59 -10.33
CA GLY A 51 -1.62 6.75 -9.56
C GLY A 51 -3.07 6.64 -9.07
N ASN A 52 -3.67 5.45 -9.19
CA ASN A 52 -5.04 5.23 -8.73
C ASN A 52 -5.08 5.16 -7.21
N LEU A 53 -5.83 6.07 -6.60
CA LEU A 53 -6.02 6.16 -5.16
C LEU A 53 -7.24 5.36 -4.70
N ARG A 54 -7.02 4.48 -3.72
CA ARG A 54 -8.08 3.73 -3.04
C ARG A 54 -8.08 4.10 -1.56
N HIS A 55 -9.12 4.79 -1.13
CA HIS A 55 -9.35 5.06 0.29
C HIS A 55 -10.15 3.93 0.93
N SER A 56 -9.58 3.31 1.95
CA SER A 56 -10.31 2.39 2.83
C SER A 56 -11.12 3.21 3.81
N SER A 57 -12.39 3.42 3.50
CA SER A 57 -13.35 3.84 4.52
C SER A 57 -13.53 2.65 5.46
N THR A 58 -12.92 2.72 6.64
CA THR A 58 -13.24 1.81 7.74
C THR A 58 -14.68 2.08 8.16
N ARG A 59 -15.63 1.56 7.41
CA ARG A 59 -17.04 1.53 7.81
C ARG A 59 -17.15 0.38 8.82
N THR A 60 -16.76 0.65 10.06
CA THR A 60 -17.10 -0.22 11.18
C THR A 60 -18.62 -0.21 11.28
N PRO A 61 -19.36 -1.30 11.01
CA PRO A 61 -20.75 -1.36 11.43
C PRO A 61 -20.71 -1.41 12.96
N HIS A 62 -20.96 -0.27 13.61
CA HIS A 62 -21.32 -0.27 15.01
C HIS A 62 -22.74 -0.84 15.08
N ALA A 63 -22.85 -2.14 15.35
CA ALA A 63 -24.11 -2.74 15.74
C ALA A 63 -24.38 -2.30 17.18
N GLY A 64 -25.44 -1.51 17.35
CA GLY A 64 -25.98 -1.12 18.65
C GLY A 64 -26.84 -2.22 19.28
#